data_AF-A0A380WCM8-F1
#
_entry.id   AF-A0A380WCM8-F1
#
_cell.length_a   1.000
_cell.length_b   1.000
_cell.length_c   1.000
_cell.angle_alpha   90.00
_cell.angle_beta   90.00
_cell.angle_gamma   90.00
#
_symmetry.space_group_name_H-M   'P 1'
#
loop_
_entity.id
_entity.type
_entity.pdbx_description
1 polymer ?
#
loop_
_entity_poly.entity_id
_entity_poly.type
_entity_poly.pdbx_seq_one_letter_code
_entity_poly.pdbx_strand_id
1 'polypeptide(L)'
;MRLGKTNNGPRNFECGVLTRNPDVKTDDPVYKFRIRIRPEEKNYTIQATTLSGKITSRAYAYDVVSNAISWKKKVITWAGADRNDKSLVMGGTFRFAEGHWFYNEVLAKIENGSEKGRATMLAGCHEEDGE
;
A
#
# COMPACT_ATOMS: atom_id res chain seq x y z
N MET A 1 11.28 17.31 30.21
CA MET A 1 11.31 16.02 29.46
C MET A 1 9.95 15.81 28.83
N ARG A 2 9.81 15.98 27.50
CA ARG A 2 8.56 15.62 26.80
C ARG A 2 8.57 14.09 26.58
N LEU A 3 7.63 13.40 27.21
CA LEU A 3 7.32 12.00 26.95
C LEU A 3 7.10 11.81 25.44
N GLY A 4 7.84 10.88 24.85
CA GLY A 4 7.77 10.57 23.42
C GLY A 4 6.36 10.11 23.05
N LYS A 5 5.67 10.88 22.21
CA LYS A 5 4.48 10.42 21.52
C LYS A 5 4.85 9.12 20.80
N THR A 6 4.18 8.04 21.14
CA THR A 6 4.15 6.86 20.28
C THR A 6 3.65 7.32 18.91
N ASN A 7 4.48 7.12 17.89
CA ASN A 7 4.34 7.67 16.54
C ASN A 7 3.23 6.93 15.75
N ASN A 8 2.04 6.77 16.34
CA ASN A 8 0.94 5.91 15.88
C ASN A 8 -0.15 6.65 15.08
N GLY A 9 0.00 7.96 14.86
CA GLY A 9 -0.92 8.73 14.03
C GLY A 9 -0.96 8.27 12.57
N PRO A 10 -1.94 8.75 11.79
CA PRO A 10 -1.99 8.50 10.37
C PRO A 10 -0.69 8.88 9.66
N ARG A 11 -0.27 8.08 8.68
CA ARG A 11 0.90 8.36 7.85
C ARG A 11 0.50 8.34 6.39
N ASN A 12 1.02 9.30 5.63
CA ASN A 12 0.78 9.41 4.20
C ASN A 12 2.09 9.19 3.45
N PHE A 13 2.00 8.45 2.36
CA PHE A 13 3.09 8.25 1.42
C PHE A 13 2.59 8.55 0.04
N GLU A 14 3.26 9.44 -0.68
CA GLU A 14 3.12 9.54 -2.13
C GLU A 14 4.20 8.65 -2.78
N CYS A 15 3.81 7.93 -3.82
CA CYS A 15 4.61 6.90 -4.44
C CYS A 15 4.55 7.02 -5.97
N GLY A 16 5.70 6.93 -6.62
CA GLY A 16 5.85 6.75 -8.06
C GLY A 16 6.12 5.29 -8.41
N VAL A 17 5.39 4.76 -9.40
CA VAL A 17 5.56 3.37 -9.86
C VAL A 17 6.93 3.22 -10.53
N LEU A 18 7.74 2.27 -10.04
CA LEU A 18 9.02 1.91 -10.64
C LEU A 18 8.88 0.71 -11.57
N THR A 19 8.20 -0.35 -11.11
CA THR A 19 7.95 -1.56 -11.91
C THR A 19 6.60 -2.17 -11.59
N ARG A 20 6.04 -2.91 -12.55
CA ARG A 20 4.83 -3.73 -12.40
C ARG A 20 4.99 -5.06 -13.12
N ASN A 21 4.49 -6.13 -12.53
CA ASN A 21 4.51 -7.46 -13.12
C ASN A 21 3.19 -8.22 -12.83
N PRO A 22 2.43 -8.69 -13.84
CA PRO A 22 2.70 -8.50 -15.26
C PRO A 22 2.74 -7.01 -15.62
N ASP A 23 3.59 -6.69 -16.59
CA ASP A 23 3.61 -5.34 -17.15
C ASP A 23 2.27 -5.10 -17.81
N VAL A 24 1.46 -4.23 -17.19
CA VAL A 24 0.09 -4.02 -17.66
C VAL A 24 0.19 -3.07 -18.84
N LYS A 25 0.13 -3.63 -20.05
CA LYS A 25 -0.15 -2.88 -21.29
C LYS A 25 -1.61 -2.43 -21.28
N THR A 26 -1.95 -1.55 -20.34
CA THR A 26 -3.21 -0.81 -20.30
C THR A 26 -3.02 0.48 -21.09
N ASP A 27 -4.07 0.90 -21.80
CA ASP A 27 -4.09 2.20 -22.49
C ASP A 27 -3.94 3.38 -21.51
N ASP A 28 -4.20 3.14 -20.22
CA ASP A 28 -4.09 4.14 -19.16
C ASP A 28 -3.46 3.56 -17.88
N PRO A 29 -2.12 3.47 -17.79
CA PRO A 29 -1.42 2.91 -16.64
C PRO A 29 -1.42 3.87 -15.45
N VAL A 30 -1.42 3.29 -14.25
CA VAL A 30 -1.16 4.05 -13.01
C VAL A 30 0.32 4.39 -12.95
N TYR A 31 0.64 5.68 -12.81
CA TYR A 31 2.01 6.16 -12.69
C TYR A 31 2.35 6.63 -11.27
N LYS A 32 1.35 7.07 -10.50
CA LYS A 32 1.51 7.47 -9.10
C LYS A 32 0.34 7.01 -8.23
N PHE A 33 0.58 6.89 -6.94
CA PHE A 33 -0.46 6.61 -5.97
C PHE A 33 -0.08 7.14 -4.59
N ARG A 34 -1.11 7.38 -3.78
CA ARG A 34 -0.98 7.79 -2.38
C ARG A 34 -1.46 6.67 -1.48
N ILE A 35 -0.65 6.31 -0.47
CA ILE A 35 -1.01 5.37 0.57
C ILE A 35 -1.21 6.14 1.86
N ARG A 36 -2.42 6.03 2.43
CA ARG A 36 -2.72 6.52 3.78
C ARG A 36 -2.89 5.34 4.71
N ILE A 37 -2.03 5.26 5.71
CA ILE A 37 -2.05 4.25 6.77
C ILE A 37 -2.69 4.86 8.01
N ARG A 38 -3.71 4.19 8.54
CA ARG A 38 -4.40 4.57 9.79
C ARG A 38 -4.29 3.40 10.78
N PRO A 39 -3.21 3.34 11.58
CA PRO A 39 -2.95 2.20 12.47
C PRO A 39 -4.08 1.95 13.48
N GLU A 40 -4.63 2.99 14.08
CA GLU A 40 -5.70 2.90 15.09
C GLU A 40 -7.02 2.36 14.51
N GLU A 41 -7.36 2.78 13.30
CA GLU A 41 -8.56 2.32 12.57
C GLU A 41 -8.39 0.95 11.91
N LYS A 42 -7.22 0.32 12.12
CA LYS A 42 -6.80 -0.91 11.45
C LYS A 42 -7.02 -0.89 9.92
N ASN A 43 -6.71 0.25 9.30
CA ASN A 43 -7.05 0.49 7.90
C ASN A 43 -5.89 1.11 7.12
N TYR A 44 -5.88 0.83 5.82
CA TYR A 44 -5.17 1.66 4.87
C TYR A 44 -6.00 1.86 3.60
N THR A 45 -5.72 2.96 2.92
CA THR A 45 -6.33 3.31 1.64
C THR A 45 -5.24 3.60 0.64
N ILE A 46 -5.43 3.12 -0.58
CA ILE A 46 -4.58 3.43 -1.73
C ILE A 46 -5.41 4.19 -2.73
N GLN A 47 -4.97 5.40 -3.07
CA GLN A 47 -5.54 6.21 -4.13
C GLN A 47 -4.56 6.24 -5.29
N ALA A 48 -4.91 5.60 -6.39
CA ALA A 48 -4.08 5.51 -7.59
C ALA A 48 -4.51 6.52 -8.64
N THR A 49 -3.55 7.17 -9.28
CA THR A 49 -3.76 8.10 -10.40
C THR A 49 -3.15 7.52 -11.67
N THR A 50 -3.96 7.43 -12.72
CA THR A 50 -3.52 7.00 -14.05
C THR A 50 -2.96 8.15 -14.87
N LEU A 51 -2.26 7.85 -15.98
CA LEU A 51 -1.67 8.87 -16.86
C LEU A 51 -2.70 9.85 -17.43
N SER A 52 -3.93 9.39 -17.69
CA SER A 52 -5.04 10.25 -18.12
C SER A 52 -5.59 11.16 -17.01
N GLY A 53 -5.14 10.96 -15.76
CA GLY A 53 -5.62 11.68 -14.59
C GLY A 53 -6.80 11.00 -13.87
N LYS A 54 -7.24 9.81 -14.31
CA LYS A 54 -8.30 9.07 -13.63
C LYS A 54 -7.82 8.65 -12.23
N ILE A 55 -8.68 8.86 -11.24
CA ILE A 55 -8.43 8.49 -9.86
C ILE A 55 -9.25 7.25 -9.52
N THR A 56 -8.59 6.25 -8.94
CA THR A 56 -9.23 5.05 -8.40
C THR A 56 -8.78 4.86 -6.96
N SER A 57 -9.65 4.32 -6.11
CA SER A 57 -9.36 4.13 -4.69
C SER A 57 -9.69 2.71 -4.26
N ARG A 58 -8.81 2.11 -3.45
CA ARG A 58 -9.02 0.82 -2.79
C ARG A 58 -8.81 0.97 -1.29
N ALA A 59 -9.58 0.24 -0.51
CA ALA A 59 -9.52 0.29 0.95
C ALA A 59 -9.47 -1.11 1.52
N TYR A 60 -8.54 -1.34 2.42
CA TYR A 60 -8.25 -2.67 2.95
C TYR A 60 -8.31 -2.64 4.48
N ALA A 61 -8.77 -3.75 5.06
CA ALA A 61 -8.79 -3.94 6.52
C ALA A 61 -7.58 -4.79 6.96
N TYR A 62 -6.87 -4.36 8.01
CA TYR A 62 -5.67 -5.05 8.52
C TYR A 62 -5.97 -6.34 9.28
N ASP A 63 -7.19 -6.49 9.81
CA ASP A 63 -7.59 -7.57 10.70
C ASP A 63 -7.84 -8.90 9.97
N VAL A 64 -7.81 -8.91 8.63
CA VAL A 64 -8.10 -10.12 7.85
C VAL A 64 -6.91 -11.07 7.75
N VAL A 65 -5.66 -10.58 7.77
CA VAL A 65 -4.49 -11.44 7.47
C VAL A 65 -3.29 -11.25 8.40
N SER A 66 -2.77 -10.03 8.61
CA SER A 66 -1.74 -9.68 9.62
C SER A 66 -1.11 -8.31 9.33
N ASN A 67 -0.54 -7.67 10.35
CA ASN A 67 0.30 -6.48 10.19
C ASN A 67 1.51 -6.47 11.14
N ALA A 68 2.60 -5.85 10.69
CA ALA A 68 3.79 -5.59 11.50
C ALA A 68 4.33 -4.20 11.16
N ILE A 69 4.36 -3.30 12.15
CA ILE A 69 4.86 -1.94 11.99
C ILE A 69 6.05 -1.73 12.92
N SER A 70 7.22 -1.43 12.35
CA SER A 70 8.40 -1.06 13.12
C SER A 70 9.00 0.23 12.58
N TRP A 71 8.59 1.36 13.17
CA TRP A 71 9.13 2.68 12.83
C TRP A 71 10.63 2.79 13.10
N LYS A 72 11.13 2.14 14.16
CA LYS A 72 12.58 2.08 14.46
C LYS A 72 13.35 1.34 13.35
N LYS A 73 12.82 0.23 12.85
CA LYS A 73 13.42 -0.52 11.73
C LYS A 73 13.07 0.09 10.37
N LYS A 74 12.18 1.09 10.33
CA LYS A 74 11.60 1.67 9.11
C LYS A 74 11.08 0.60 8.15
N VAL A 75 10.32 -0.34 8.71
CA VAL A 75 9.62 -1.40 7.96
C VAL A 75 8.16 -1.42 8.39
N ILE A 76 7.27 -1.46 7.41
CA ILE A 76 5.84 -1.58 7.61
C ILE A 76 5.36 -2.66 6.66
N THR A 77 4.76 -3.72 7.18
CA THR A 77 4.23 -4.83 6.38
C THR A 77 2.77 -5.07 6.75
N TRP A 78 1.95 -5.35 5.75
CA TRP A 78 0.55 -5.67 5.95
C TRP A 78 0.06 -6.65 4.91
N ALA A 79 -1.01 -7.35 5.26
CA ALA A 79 -1.85 -8.06 4.32
C ALA A 79 -3.33 -7.88 4.69
N GLY A 80 -4.20 -7.87 3.69
CA GLY A 80 -5.63 -7.69 3.90
C GLY A 80 -6.45 -7.97 2.65
N ALA A 81 -7.77 -8.06 2.83
CA ALA A 81 -8.73 -8.15 1.73
C ALA A 81 -9.37 -6.78 1.48
N ASP A 82 -9.73 -6.51 0.23
CA ASP A 82 -10.46 -5.29 -0.13
C ASP A 82 -11.80 -5.24 0.65
N ARG A 83 -12.24 -4.04 1.02
CA ARG A 83 -13.45 -3.86 1.81
C ARG A 83 -14.71 -4.18 1.01
N ASN A 84 -14.71 -3.91 -0.29
CA ASN A 84 -15.85 -4.07 -1.17
C ASN A 84 -15.82 -5.41 -1.92
N ASP A 85 -14.62 -5.94 -2.21
CA ASP A 85 -14.43 -7.23 -2.88
C ASP A 85 -13.47 -8.14 -2.10
N LYS A 86 -14.03 -9.06 -1.30
CA LYS A 86 -13.23 -9.99 -0.49
C LYS A 86 -12.44 -11.01 -1.32
N SER A 87 -12.73 -11.17 -2.61
CA SER A 87 -11.91 -11.98 -3.51
C SER A 87 -10.57 -11.32 -3.81
N LEU A 88 -10.46 -10.01 -3.69
CA LEU A 88 -9.24 -9.27 -3.94
C LEU A 88 -8.43 -9.11 -2.65
N VAL A 89 -7.27 -9.76 -2.59
CA VAL A 89 -6.34 -9.69 -1.46
C VAL A 89 -5.07 -8.92 -1.84
N MET A 90 -4.50 -8.24 -0.87
CA MET A 90 -3.27 -7.46 -1.01
C MET A 90 -2.28 -7.80 0.11
N GLY A 91 -1.01 -7.91 -0.24
CA GLY A 91 0.13 -7.78 0.67
C GLY A 91 0.98 -6.58 0.29
N GLY A 92 1.36 -5.75 1.26
CA GLY A 92 2.17 -4.56 1.05
C GLY A 92 3.34 -4.50 2.03
N THR A 93 4.48 -3.98 1.59
CA THR A 93 5.63 -3.69 2.47
C THR A 93 6.30 -2.37 2.11
N PHE A 94 6.35 -1.43 3.06
CA PHE A 94 7.29 -0.33 3.05
C PHE A 94 8.63 -0.74 3.68
N ARG A 95 9.72 -0.35 3.03
CA ARG A 95 11.08 -0.44 3.57
C ARG A 95 11.85 0.83 3.27
N PHE A 96 12.54 1.36 4.26
CA PHE A 96 13.51 2.43 4.04
C PHE A 96 14.89 1.82 3.78
N ALA A 97 15.49 2.16 2.64
CA ALA A 97 16.83 1.73 2.26
C ALA A 97 17.53 2.88 1.53
N GLU A 98 18.83 3.06 1.78
CA GLU A 98 19.66 4.03 1.05
C GLU A 98 19.12 5.48 1.06
N GLY A 99 18.38 5.88 2.10
CA GLY A 99 17.80 7.22 2.20
C GLY A 99 16.40 7.38 1.57
N HIS A 100 15.85 6.31 0.97
CA HIS A 100 14.58 6.34 0.25
C HIS A 100 13.58 5.33 0.82
N TRP A 101 12.29 5.65 0.75
CA TRP A 101 11.21 4.68 1.00
C TRP A 101 10.90 3.91 -0.27
N PHE A 102 10.76 2.60 -0.14
CA PHE A 102 10.28 1.72 -1.20
C PHE A 102 9.02 1.02 -0.74
N TYR A 103 8.04 0.92 -1.64
CA TYR A 103 6.83 0.14 -1.43
C TYR A 103 6.78 -1.03 -2.41
N ASN A 104 6.59 -2.23 -1.87
CA ASN A 104 6.32 -3.43 -2.64
C ASN A 104 4.87 -3.86 -2.40
N GLU A 105 4.14 -4.10 -3.48
CA GLU A 105 2.76 -4.57 -3.45
C GLU A 105 2.68 -5.93 -4.14
N VAL A 106 1.86 -6.81 -3.58
CA VAL A 106 1.31 -7.99 -4.23
C VAL A 106 -0.21 -7.90 -4.13
N LEU A 107 -0.88 -7.94 -5.28
CA LEU A 107 -2.32 -8.07 -5.40
C LEU A 107 -2.63 -9.45 -5.96
N ALA A 108 -3.59 -10.15 -5.38
CA ALA A 108 -4.07 -11.41 -5.90
C ALA A 108 -5.60 -11.47 -5.87
N LYS A 109 -6.17 -12.17 -6.86
CA LYS A 109 -7.59 -12.49 -6.90
C LYS A 109 -7.79 -13.94 -6.51
N ILE A 110 -8.61 -14.19 -5.50
CA ILE A 110 -8.93 -15.52 -4.96
C ILE A 110 -10.38 -15.83 -5.27
N GLU A 111 -10.62 -16.84 -6.10
CA GLU A 111 -11.97 -17.33 -6.43
C GLU A 111 -12.07 -18.80 -6.08
N ASN A 112 -13.12 -19.19 -5.34
CA ASN A 112 -13.35 -20.58 -4.91
C ASN A 112 -12.13 -21.20 -4.21
N GLY A 113 -11.42 -20.41 -3.39
CA GLY A 113 -10.23 -20.84 -2.66
C GLY A 113 -8.96 -20.98 -3.50
N SER A 114 -8.97 -20.57 -4.78
CA SER A 114 -7.81 -20.66 -5.69
C SER A 114 -7.41 -19.28 -6.20
N GLU A 115 -6.09 -19.03 -6.30
CA GLU A 115 -5.56 -17.83 -6.95
C GLU A 115 -5.85 -17.87 -8.47
N LYS A 116 -6.48 -16.82 -8.99
CA LYS A 116 -6.84 -16.66 -10.41
C LYS A 116 -5.99 -15.62 -11.13
N GLY A 117 -5.25 -14.82 -10.39
CA GLY A 117 -4.38 -13.81 -10.95
C GLY A 117 -3.58 -13.12 -9.86
N ARG A 118 -2.39 -12.69 -10.23
CA ARG A 118 -1.45 -11.99 -9.35
C ARG A 118 -0.79 -10.85 -10.10
N ALA A 119 -0.72 -9.71 -9.44
CA ALA A 119 0.07 -8.57 -9.87
C ALA A 119 1.01 -8.16 -8.74
N THR A 120 2.18 -7.67 -9.11
CA THR A 120 3.16 -7.11 -8.19
C THR A 120 3.60 -5.74 -8.67
N MET A 121 3.97 -4.88 -7.74
CA MET A 121 4.43 -3.52 -8.04
C MET A 121 5.54 -3.14 -7.09
N LEU A 122 6.57 -2.48 -7.61
CA LEU A 122 7.56 -1.76 -6.83
C LEU A 122 7.38 -0.26 -7.09
N ALA A 123 7.47 0.54 -6.04
CA ALA A 123 7.40 1.98 -6.11
C ALA A 123 8.44 2.64 -5.20
N GLY A 124 8.95 3.78 -5.64
CA GLY A 124 9.69 4.70 -4.81
C GLY A 124 8.71 5.67 -4.17
N CYS A 125 8.86 5.92 -2.88
CA CYS A 125 7.94 6.73 -2.11
C CYS A 125 8.67 7.78 -1.29
N HIS A 126 7.94 8.83 -0.93
CA HIS A 126 8.33 9.74 0.14
C HIS A 126 7.19 9.83 1.15
N GLU A 127 7.57 10.05 2.41
CA GLU A 127 6.60 10.31 3.46
C GLU A 127 6.17 11.77 3.35
N GLU A 128 4.86 12.00 3.32
CA GLU A 128 4.32 13.35 3.39
C GLU A 128 4.08 13.70 4.85
N ASP A 129 4.34 14.96 5.23
CA ASP A 129 3.95 15.47 6.53
C ASP A 129 2.43 15.29 6.70
N GLY A 130 2.03 14.57 7.76
CA GLY A 130 0.63 14.28 8.04
C GLY A 130 -0.14 15.53 8.47
N GLU A 131 -1.38 15.68 7.97
CA GLU A 131 -2.38 16.59 8.55
C GLU A 131 -2.66 16.27 10.03
#